data_AF-A0A838II69-F1
#
_entry.id   AF-A0A838II69-F1
#
_cell.length_a   1.000
_cell.length_b   1.000
_cell.length_c   1.000
_cell.angle_alpha   90.00
_cell.angle_beta   90.00
_cell.angle_gamma   90.00
#
_symmetry.space_group_name_H-M   'P 1'
#
loop_
_entity.id
_entity.type
_entity.pdbx_description
1 polymer ?
#
loop_
_entity_poly.entity_id
_entity_poly.type
_entity_poly.pdbx_seq_one_letter_code
_entity_poly.pdbx_strand_id
1 'polypeptide(L)'
;MRELNPRLSTAPRWLFSALFLAVTTLIIAGCPIDLGDEPRIVSMNIDPSVISRSEVGMTDEYFNIELSTINFDEDITGVEVYIQLTPVRNAVGTVIVEGETILIERIAKTWFGGLEPGTYSIGAQVRTSSVTVRENNLATVVIED
;
A
#
# COMPACT_ATOMS: atom_id res chain seq x y z
N MET A 1 -78.66 7.91 26.91
CA MET A 1 -77.26 8.32 26.71
C MET A 1 -76.38 7.34 27.48
N ARG A 2 -75.60 6.50 26.79
CA ARG A 2 -74.67 5.53 27.39
C ARG A 2 -73.25 6.03 27.16
N GLU A 3 -72.51 6.22 28.25
CA GLU A 3 -71.09 6.56 28.23
C GLU A 3 -70.25 5.38 27.72
N LEU A 4 -69.32 5.66 26.82
CA LEU A 4 -68.30 4.73 26.34
C LEU A 4 -67.03 4.93 27.17
N ASN A 5 -66.63 3.88 27.89
CA ASN A 5 -65.46 3.85 28.75
C ASN A 5 -64.28 3.23 27.96
N PRO A 6 -63.14 3.91 27.74
CA PRO A 6 -62.01 3.36 27.01
C PRO A 6 -61.13 2.52 27.95
N ARG A 7 -61.14 1.20 27.78
CA ARG A 7 -60.13 0.33 28.39
C ARG A 7 -58.82 0.47 27.62
N LEU A 8 -57.86 1.21 28.18
CA LEU A 8 -56.47 1.18 27.74
C LEU A 8 -55.92 -0.25 27.89
N SER A 9 -55.59 -0.84 26.75
CA SER A 9 -54.85 -2.10 26.66
C SER A 9 -53.39 -1.85 27.04
N THR A 10 -53.01 -2.20 28.26
CA THR A 10 -51.63 -2.21 28.72
C THR A 10 -50.84 -3.26 27.96
N ALA A 11 -50.02 -2.83 27.00
CA ALA A 11 -49.08 -3.72 26.33
C ALA A 11 -48.08 -4.29 27.37
N PRO A 12 -47.81 -5.60 27.35
CA PRO A 12 -46.91 -6.22 28.31
C PRO A 12 -45.47 -5.68 28.17
N ARG A 13 -44.92 -5.08 29.24
CA ARG A 13 -43.55 -4.47 29.34
C ARG A 13 -42.38 -5.36 28.88
N TRP A 14 -42.63 -6.65 28.68
CA TRP A 14 -41.67 -7.70 28.32
C TRP A 14 -41.45 -7.78 26.80
N LEU A 15 -42.38 -7.26 25.99
CA LEU A 15 -42.21 -7.09 24.54
C LEU A 15 -41.11 -6.09 24.18
N PHE A 16 -40.96 -5.03 24.97
CA PHE A 16 -39.93 -4.00 24.72
C PHE A 16 -38.51 -4.51 25.02
N SER A 17 -38.32 -5.36 26.05
CA SER A 17 -37.02 -5.97 26.34
C SER A 17 -36.58 -6.99 25.29
N ALA A 18 -37.52 -7.77 24.72
CA ALA A 18 -37.20 -8.71 23.66
C ALA A 18 -36.77 -8.01 22.36
N LEU A 19 -37.43 -6.88 22.03
CA LEU A 19 -37.09 -6.08 20.86
C LEU A 19 -35.73 -5.36 21.02
N PHE A 20 -35.42 -4.86 22.21
CA PHE A 20 -34.13 -4.21 22.48
C PHE A 20 -32.97 -5.20 22.40
N LEU A 21 -33.16 -6.43 22.90
CA LEU A 21 -32.14 -7.49 22.86
C LEU A 21 -31.83 -7.93 21.41
N ALA A 22 -32.85 -8.05 20.57
CA ALA A 22 -32.71 -8.45 19.16
C ALA A 22 -31.97 -7.42 18.29
N VAL A 23 -32.12 -6.12 18.59
CA VAL A 23 -31.41 -5.05 17.87
C VAL A 23 -29.93 -5.00 18.26
N THR A 24 -29.58 -5.22 19.53
CA THR A 24 -28.16 -5.29 19.97
C THR A 24 -27.39 -6.45 19.34
N THR A 25 -28.03 -7.60 19.09
CA THR A 25 -27.35 -8.74 18.43
C THR A 25 -27.05 -8.49 16.95
N LEU A 26 -27.77 -7.59 16.27
CA LEU A 26 -27.50 -7.27 14.86
C LEU A 26 -26.24 -6.41 14.68
N ILE A 27 -25.80 -5.69 15.71
CA ILE A 27 -24.65 -4.79 15.66
C ILE A 27 -23.33 -5.56 15.83
N ILE A 28 -23.36 -6.78 16.38
CA ILE A 28 -22.17 -7.64 16.58
C ILE A 28 -21.93 -8.57 15.38
N ALA A 29 -22.85 -8.64 14.42
CA ALA A 29 -22.56 -9.12 13.07
C ALA A 29 -21.77 -8.06 12.28
N GLY A 30 -20.78 -7.45 12.93
CA GLY A 30 -19.72 -6.74 12.23
C GLY A 30 -19.10 -7.76 11.30
N CYS A 31 -19.26 -7.55 10.00
CA CYS A 31 -18.47 -8.21 8.99
C CYS A 31 -17.02 -8.10 9.48
N PRO A 32 -16.30 -9.21 9.73
CA PRO A 32 -14.88 -9.09 10.00
C PRO A 32 -14.32 -8.31 8.82
N ILE A 33 -13.72 -7.14 9.09
CA ILE A 33 -12.93 -6.46 8.08
C ILE A 33 -11.75 -7.41 7.88
N ASP A 34 -11.84 -8.21 6.83
CA ASP A 34 -10.76 -9.04 6.38
C ASP A 34 -9.67 -8.12 5.87
N LEU A 35 -8.77 -7.74 6.78
CA LEU A 35 -7.58 -6.97 6.48
C LEU A 35 -6.45 -7.89 5.98
N GLY A 36 -6.73 -9.15 5.65
CA GLY A 36 -5.74 -10.22 5.61
C GLY A 36 -5.18 -10.61 4.26
N ASP A 37 -5.95 -10.54 3.16
CA ASP A 37 -5.64 -11.37 1.98
C ASP A 37 -5.29 -10.61 0.69
N GLU A 38 -5.24 -9.27 0.73
CA GLU A 38 -4.91 -8.51 -0.48
C GLU A 38 -3.39 -8.43 -0.71
N PRO A 39 -2.90 -8.63 -1.95
CA PRO A 39 -1.50 -8.45 -2.32
C PRO A 39 -1.05 -7.01 -2.05
N ARG A 40 0.09 -6.81 -1.39
CA ARG A 40 0.60 -5.47 -1.01
C ARG A 40 2.12 -5.36 -1.06
N ILE A 41 2.60 -4.14 -1.33
CA ILE A 41 4.01 -3.76 -1.13
C ILE A 41 4.09 -3.11 0.25
N VAL A 42 4.80 -3.75 1.19
CA VAL A 42 4.84 -3.36 2.60
C VAL A 42 5.84 -2.23 2.83
N SER A 43 7.02 -2.35 2.23
CA SER A 43 8.10 -1.39 2.44
C SER A 43 9.10 -1.41 1.29
N MET A 44 9.90 -0.35 1.22
CA MET A 44 11.03 -0.22 0.32
C MET A 44 12.24 0.26 1.11
N ASN A 45 13.39 -0.36 0.88
CA ASN A 45 14.68 0.12 1.34
C ASN A 45 15.55 0.45 0.13
N ILE A 46 16.32 1.54 0.23
CA ILE A 46 17.21 2.01 -0.84
C ILE A 46 18.61 2.19 -0.24
N ASP A 47 19.61 1.52 -0.81
CA ASP A 47 20.99 1.58 -0.32
C ASP A 47 21.99 1.91 -1.45
N PRO A 48 22.72 3.04 -1.36
CA PRO A 48 22.54 4.14 -0.39
C PRO A 48 21.27 4.97 -0.66
N SER A 49 20.66 5.52 0.39
CA SER A 49 19.51 6.44 0.30
C SER A 49 19.91 7.91 0.06
N VAL A 50 21.22 8.21 0.12
CA VAL A 50 21.82 9.50 -0.21
C VAL A 50 22.68 9.34 -1.45
N ILE A 51 22.38 10.13 -2.47
CA ILE A 51 22.96 10.04 -3.80
C ILE A 51 23.63 11.39 -4.13
N SER A 52 24.94 11.39 -4.29
CA SER A 52 25.65 12.57 -4.79
C SER A 52 25.29 12.81 -6.26
N ARG A 53 25.05 14.08 -6.62
CA ARG A 53 24.73 14.52 -7.98
C ARG A 53 25.96 14.35 -8.86
N SER A 54 26.00 13.26 -9.64
CA SER A 54 27.06 13.10 -10.64
C SER A 54 26.82 14.04 -11.82
N GLU A 55 27.52 15.18 -11.84
CA GLU A 55 27.49 16.13 -12.97
C GLU A 55 28.15 15.56 -14.24
N VAL A 56 29.00 14.53 -14.09
CA VAL A 56 29.95 14.10 -15.12
C VAL A 56 29.61 12.75 -15.76
N GLY A 57 28.47 12.15 -15.42
CA GLY A 57 28.01 10.92 -16.07
C GLY A 57 28.94 9.73 -15.88
N MET A 58 29.62 9.62 -14.74
CA MET A 58 30.35 8.39 -14.40
C MET A 58 29.32 7.26 -14.22
N THR A 59 29.32 6.32 -15.16
CA THR A 59 28.31 5.25 -15.30
C THR A 59 28.45 4.13 -14.28
N ASP A 60 29.49 4.16 -13.45
CA ASP A 60 29.91 3.02 -12.64
C ASP A 60 29.46 3.12 -11.18
N GLU A 61 28.64 4.12 -10.85
CA GLU A 61 28.00 4.21 -9.55
C GLU A 61 26.59 3.66 -9.58
N TYR A 62 26.35 2.70 -8.69
CA TYR A 62 25.10 1.99 -8.57
C TYR A 62 24.54 2.09 -7.15
N PHE A 63 23.26 1.81 -7.02
CA PHE A 63 22.57 1.59 -5.77
C PHE A 63 21.57 0.44 -5.95
N ASN A 64 21.11 -0.10 -4.83
CA ASN A 64 20.18 -1.22 -4.80
C ASN A 64 18.87 -0.81 -4.13
N ILE A 65 17.79 -1.49 -4.51
CA ILE A 65 16.48 -1.35 -3.87
C ILE A 65 16.01 -2.71 -3.43
N GLU A 66 15.51 -2.79 -2.21
CA GLU A 66 14.83 -3.96 -1.66
C GLU A 66 13.37 -3.61 -1.41
N LEU A 67 12.44 -4.41 -1.93
CA LEU A 67 11.01 -4.33 -1.64
C LEU A 67 10.60 -5.52 -0.80
N SER A 68 9.80 -5.26 0.24
CA SER A 68 9.07 -6.30 0.94
C SER A 68 7.62 -6.32 0.45
N THR A 69 7.13 -7.49 0.06
CA THR A 69 5.76 -7.71 -0.40
C THR A 69 5.08 -8.77 0.45
N ILE A 70 3.76 -8.79 0.46
CA ILE A 70 2.95 -9.82 1.13
C ILE A 70 1.77 -10.22 0.25
N ASN A 71 1.28 -11.44 0.47
CA ASN A 71 0.06 -11.98 -0.15
C ASN A 71 0.08 -12.00 -1.68
N PHE A 72 1.25 -12.21 -2.29
CA PHE A 72 1.35 -12.50 -3.73
C PHE A 72 1.36 -14.03 -3.93
N ASP A 73 0.20 -14.60 -4.27
CA ASP A 73 0.04 -16.05 -4.46
C ASP A 73 0.52 -16.57 -5.83
N GLU A 74 0.80 -15.65 -6.76
CA GLU A 74 1.29 -15.93 -8.10
C GLU A 74 2.72 -15.43 -8.29
N ASP A 75 3.42 -16.06 -9.23
CA ASP A 75 4.75 -15.60 -9.64
C ASP A 75 4.72 -14.13 -10.08
N ILE A 76 5.68 -13.36 -9.55
CA ILE A 76 5.88 -11.97 -9.94
C ILE A 76 6.43 -11.93 -11.37
N THR A 77 5.67 -11.31 -12.26
CA THR A 77 5.98 -11.21 -13.69
C THR A 77 6.59 -9.86 -14.06
N GLY A 78 6.48 -8.86 -13.19
CA GLY A 78 7.05 -7.54 -13.44
C GLY A 78 7.17 -6.68 -12.19
N VAL A 79 8.26 -5.91 -12.15
CA VAL A 79 8.56 -4.95 -11.08
C VAL A 79 9.03 -3.65 -11.71
N GLU A 80 8.40 -2.55 -11.32
CA GLU A 80 8.77 -1.20 -11.75
C GLU A 80 8.97 -0.33 -10.52
N VAL A 81 10.13 0.30 -10.38
CA VAL A 81 10.37 1.36 -9.40
C VAL A 81 10.41 2.68 -10.14
N TYR A 82 9.80 3.72 -9.58
CA TYR A 82 9.71 5.01 -10.23
C TYR A 82 9.92 6.19 -9.28
N ILE A 83 10.47 7.27 -9.80
CA ILE A 83 10.50 8.57 -9.14
C ILE A 83 9.13 9.24 -9.37
N GLN A 84 8.48 9.72 -8.30
CA GLN A 84 7.19 10.40 -8.37
C GLN A 84 7.31 11.84 -8.88
N LEU A 85 7.70 11.99 -10.15
CA LEU A 85 7.84 13.27 -10.86
C LEU A 85 7.01 13.25 -12.15
N THR A 86 6.90 14.41 -12.80
CA THR A 86 6.33 14.53 -14.15
C THR A 86 7.42 14.99 -15.13
N PRO A 87 7.76 14.20 -16.16
CA PRO A 87 7.28 12.85 -16.44
C PRO A 87 7.81 11.81 -15.43
N VAL A 88 7.08 10.71 -15.27
CA VAL A 88 7.50 9.58 -14.44
C VAL A 88 8.77 8.97 -15.03
N ARG A 89 9.76 8.70 -14.18
CA ARG A 89 11.01 8.04 -14.56
C ARG A 89 11.07 6.68 -13.90
N ASN A 90 11.17 5.62 -14.69
CA ASN A 90 11.28 4.24 -14.20
C ASN A 90 12.76 3.85 -14.06
N ALA A 91 13.08 3.12 -12.99
CA ALA A 91 14.40 2.55 -12.78
C ALA A 91 14.64 1.39 -13.75
N VAL A 92 15.91 1.15 -14.06
CA VAL A 92 16.38 -0.03 -14.80
C VAL A 92 17.44 -0.70 -13.95
N GLY A 93 17.23 -1.98 -13.64
CA GLY A 93 18.13 -2.79 -12.83
C GLY A 93 17.84 -4.28 -13.03
N THR A 94 18.65 -5.12 -12.39
CA THR A 94 18.44 -6.57 -12.37
C THR A 94 17.45 -6.91 -11.27
N VAL A 95 16.35 -7.58 -11.59
CA VAL A 95 15.32 -7.97 -10.62
C VAL A 95 15.55 -9.42 -10.18
N ILE A 96 15.60 -9.64 -8.88
CA ILE A 96 15.70 -10.95 -8.22
C ILE A 96 14.53 -11.05 -7.24
N VAL A 97 13.75 -12.12 -7.31
CA VAL A 97 12.61 -12.37 -6.43
C VAL A 97 12.93 -13.55 -5.51
N GLU A 98 12.91 -13.31 -4.20
CA GLU A 98 13.23 -14.27 -3.16
C GLU A 98 12.08 -14.32 -2.13
N GLY A 99 11.06 -15.11 -2.44
CA GLY A 99 9.85 -15.18 -1.62
C GLY A 99 9.11 -13.84 -1.58
N GLU A 100 8.99 -13.28 -0.38
CA GLU A 100 8.35 -11.99 -0.09
C GLU A 100 9.30 -10.78 -0.25
N THR A 101 10.54 -11.03 -0.67
CA THR A 101 11.52 -9.98 -0.92
C THR A 101 11.84 -9.87 -2.40
N ILE A 102 11.85 -8.65 -2.93
CA ILE A 102 12.29 -8.34 -4.29
C ILE A 102 13.51 -7.46 -4.20
N LEU A 103 14.63 -7.93 -4.72
CA LEU A 103 15.86 -7.17 -4.83
C LEU A 103 16.01 -6.64 -6.27
N ILE A 104 16.30 -5.35 -6.39
CA ILE A 104 16.56 -4.68 -7.65
C ILE A 104 17.97 -4.14 -7.56
N GLU A 105 18.90 -4.87 -8.18
CA GLU A 105 20.32 -4.59 -8.08
C GLU A 105 20.82 -3.72 -9.23
N ARG A 106 21.92 -3.02 -8.95
CA ARG A 106 22.72 -2.31 -9.95
C ARG A 106 21.93 -1.24 -10.70
N ILE A 107 21.07 -0.51 -10.00
CA ILE A 107 20.40 0.65 -10.59
C ILE A 107 21.43 1.77 -10.70
N ALA A 108 21.64 2.28 -11.90
CA ALA A 108 22.61 3.35 -12.13
C ALA A 108 22.16 4.64 -11.45
N LYS A 109 23.05 5.30 -10.70
CA LYS A 109 22.74 6.60 -10.06
C LYS A 109 22.41 7.69 -11.09
N THR A 110 22.85 7.54 -12.33
CA THR A 110 22.48 8.41 -13.47
C THR A 110 20.97 8.43 -13.74
N TRP A 111 20.19 7.51 -13.16
CA TRP A 111 18.73 7.57 -13.16
C TRP A 111 18.19 8.88 -12.53
N PHE A 112 18.91 9.41 -11.53
CA PHE A 112 18.65 10.71 -10.93
C PHE A 112 19.26 11.89 -11.73
N GLY A 113 19.86 11.61 -12.89
CA GLY A 113 20.54 12.61 -13.71
C GLY A 113 19.62 13.77 -14.12
N GLY A 114 20.14 15.00 -14.00
CA GLY A 114 19.40 16.22 -14.31
C GLY A 114 18.30 16.57 -13.31
N LEU A 115 18.27 15.93 -12.14
CA LEU A 115 17.49 16.38 -10.99
C LEU A 115 18.33 17.36 -10.15
N GLU A 116 17.66 18.35 -9.58
CA GLU A 116 18.28 19.27 -8.62
C GLU A 116 18.50 18.57 -7.27
N PRO A 117 19.40 19.08 -6.41
CA PRO A 117 19.53 18.61 -5.05
C PRO A 117 18.20 18.74 -4.29
N GLY A 118 17.86 17.73 -3.50
CA GLY A 118 16.58 17.68 -2.79
C GLY A 118 16.13 16.26 -2.43
N THR A 119 14.93 16.17 -1.86
CA THR A 119 14.32 14.89 -1.47
C THR A 119 13.28 14.45 -2.49
N TYR A 120 13.38 13.21 -2.93
CA TYR A 120 12.52 12.62 -3.95
C TYR A 120 11.81 11.39 -3.40
N SER A 121 10.48 11.36 -3.53
CA SER A 121 9.70 10.18 -3.17
C SER A 121 9.75 9.13 -4.26
N ILE A 122 10.01 7.88 -3.84
CA ILE A 122 10.09 6.72 -4.70
C ILE A 122 8.85 5.85 -4.49
N GLY A 123 8.29 5.36 -5.58
CA GLY A 123 7.19 4.39 -5.59
C GLY A 123 7.59 3.11 -6.31
N ALA A 124 6.78 2.08 -6.16
CA ALA A 124 6.96 0.82 -6.85
C ALA A 124 5.64 0.24 -7.32
N GLN A 125 5.73 -0.64 -8.31
CA GLN A 125 4.62 -1.39 -8.83
C GLN A 125 5.07 -2.83 -9.07
N VAL A 126 4.31 -3.78 -8.56
CA VAL A 126 4.55 -5.22 -8.68
C VAL A 126 3.37 -5.83 -9.43
N ARG A 127 3.67 -6.67 -10.41
CA ARG A 127 2.68 -7.35 -11.26
C ARG A 127 2.86 -8.85 -11.19
N THR A 128 1.75 -9.57 -11.19
CA THR A 128 1.65 -11.01 -11.45
C THR A 128 0.89 -11.24 -12.75
N SER A 129 0.35 -12.44 -12.98
CA SER A 129 -0.49 -12.71 -14.15
C SER A 129 -1.89 -12.11 -14.01
N SER A 130 -2.40 -11.97 -12.78
CA SER A 130 -3.76 -11.50 -12.49
C SER A 130 -3.83 -10.18 -11.72
N VAL A 131 -2.78 -9.80 -10.97
CA VAL A 131 -2.80 -8.63 -10.08
C VAL A 131 -1.70 -7.63 -10.46
N THR A 132 -2.01 -6.34 -10.30
CA THR A 132 -1.02 -5.26 -10.31
C THR A 132 -1.25 -4.39 -9.07
N VAL A 133 -0.22 -4.32 -8.22
CA VAL A 133 -0.20 -3.45 -7.03
C VAL A 133 0.73 -2.29 -7.31
N ARG A 134 0.30 -1.07 -6.98
CA ARG A 134 1.11 0.15 -7.12
C ARG A 134 1.06 0.93 -5.83
N GLU A 135 2.22 1.21 -5.27
CA GLU A 135 2.35 1.98 -4.03
C GLU A 135 3.28 3.18 -4.22
N ASN A 136 2.86 4.29 -3.63
CA ASN A 136 3.57 5.56 -3.67
C ASN A 136 4.21 5.84 -2.31
N ASN A 137 5.27 6.66 -2.31
CA ASN A 137 5.94 7.16 -1.11
C ASN A 137 6.46 6.02 -0.22
N LEU A 138 6.96 4.95 -0.83
CA LEU A 138 7.50 3.79 -0.13
C LEU A 138 8.88 4.08 0.48
N ALA A 139 9.66 4.94 -0.16
CA ALA A 139 10.94 5.43 0.33
C ALA A 139 11.24 6.84 -0.19
N THR A 140 12.25 7.47 0.39
CA THR A 140 12.77 8.78 -0.03
C THR A 140 14.25 8.66 -0.33
N VAL A 141 14.70 9.32 -1.41
CA VAL A 141 16.11 9.48 -1.74
C VAL A 141 16.48 10.95 -1.59
N VAL A 142 17.63 11.22 -1.01
CA VAL A 142 18.21 12.56 -0.95
C VAL A 142 19.29 12.70 -2.02
N ILE A 143 19.17 13.70 -2.88
CA ILE A 143 20.20 14.11 -3.82
C ILE A 143 20.97 15.28 -3.21
N GLU A 144 22.29 15.12 -3.10
CA GLU A 144 23.22 16.15 -2.59
C GLU A 144 24.21 16.57 -3.68
N ASP A 145 24.85 17.73 -3.51
CA ASP A 145 25.94 18.19 -4.39
C ASP A 145 27.23 17.36 -4.22
#